data_AF-A0A094CPL3-F1
#
_entry.id   AF-A0A094CPL3-F1
#
_cell.length_a   1.000
_cell.length_b   1.000
_cell.length_c   1.000
_cell.angle_alpha   90.00
_cell.angle_beta   90.00
_cell.angle_gamma   90.00
#
_symmetry.space_group_name_H-M   'P 1'
#
loop_
_entity.id
_entity.type
_entity.pdbx_description
1 polymer ?
#
loop_
_entity_poly.entity_id
_entity_poly.type
_entity_poly.pdbx_seq_one_letter_code
_entity_poly.pdbx_strand_id
1 'polypeptide(L)'
;MTDSASTPDLSQTPFVKQLASPDRQTRQNALDSLRTYLSGRRSLPEDALLKLHTALFYTMWLTDRPLPQQSLASSLAALPAITHKSNRIAFTAAFWTTMAREWTRIDVLRMEKFLLLTRRYVGAAFAQCADGGWKAGVVEEQMKVLREGPLEPTATGVPNGMRYHVIDVWVDELERAGALGEKRKGVELEVLLKPLEVLAKESPTKSVRTKCKEALADERLPGNEKEDVVMEEDEGWGGFAE
;
A
#
# COMPACT_ATOMS: atom_id res chain seq x y z
N MET A 1 -30.60 -28.62 6.51
CA MET A 1 -29.34 -29.20 7.02
C MET A 1 -28.22 -28.28 6.59
N THR A 2 -27.86 -27.35 7.46
CA THR A 2 -26.79 -26.38 7.23
C THR A 2 -25.46 -27.10 7.37
N ASP A 3 -24.75 -27.24 6.26
CA ASP A 3 -23.40 -27.80 6.23
C ASP A 3 -22.50 -26.86 7.03
N SER A 4 -22.13 -27.27 8.25
CA SER A 4 -21.16 -26.57 9.08
C SER A 4 -19.80 -26.74 8.42
N ALA A 5 -19.51 -25.89 7.44
CA ALA A 5 -18.21 -25.84 6.79
C ALA A 5 -17.15 -25.67 7.89
N SER A 6 -16.33 -26.69 8.09
CA SER A 6 -15.25 -26.65 9.07
C SER A 6 -14.39 -25.42 8.78
N THR A 7 -14.22 -24.58 9.80
CA THR A 7 -13.32 -23.44 9.73
C THR A 7 -11.94 -23.99 9.34
N PRO A 8 -11.35 -23.53 8.23
CA PRO A 8 -10.08 -24.07 7.75
C PRO A 8 -9.00 -23.87 8.80
N ASP A 9 -8.44 -24.96 9.29
CA ASP A 9 -7.28 -24.91 10.15
C ASP A 9 -6.02 -24.76 9.30
N LEU A 10 -5.40 -23.57 9.34
CA LEU A 10 -4.10 -23.34 8.70
C LEU A 10 -2.99 -24.26 9.23
N SER A 11 -3.15 -24.87 10.41
CA SER A 11 -2.20 -25.87 10.91
C SER A 11 -2.08 -27.07 9.97
N GLN A 12 -3.12 -27.35 9.18
CA GLN A 12 -3.18 -28.40 8.17
C GLN A 12 -2.61 -27.97 6.81
N THR A 13 -2.07 -26.75 6.69
CA THR A 13 -1.44 -26.24 5.47
C THR A 13 0.09 -26.16 5.64
N PRO A 14 0.86 -27.18 5.20
CA PRO A 14 2.30 -27.26 5.46
C PRO A 14 3.08 -26.07 4.90
N PHE A 15 2.61 -25.48 3.80
CA PHE A 15 3.28 -24.37 3.14
C PHE A 15 3.39 -23.13 4.04
N VAL A 16 2.47 -22.91 4.99
CA VAL A 16 2.50 -21.72 5.87
C VAL A 16 3.76 -21.70 6.73
N LYS A 17 4.19 -22.86 7.26
CA LYS A 17 5.46 -22.97 7.99
C LYS A 17 6.67 -22.83 7.04
N GLN A 18 6.53 -23.34 5.82
CA GLN A 18 7.59 -23.29 4.80
C GLN A 18 7.86 -21.86 4.27
N LEU A 19 6.89 -20.94 4.35
CA LEU A 19 7.09 -19.52 4.02
C LEU A 19 8.17 -18.85 4.89
N ALA A 20 8.39 -19.33 6.11
CA ALA A 20 9.44 -18.87 7.01
C ALA A 20 10.67 -19.80 7.05
N SER A 21 10.81 -20.72 6.08
CA SER A 21 11.97 -21.61 5.98
C SER A 21 13.26 -20.83 5.70
N PRO A 22 14.42 -21.22 6.26
CA PRO A 22 15.71 -20.63 5.88
C PRO A 22 16.08 -20.93 4.42
N ASP A 23 15.62 -22.05 3.87
CA ASP A 23 15.87 -22.43 2.48
C ASP A 23 15.03 -21.61 1.49
N ARG A 24 15.70 -20.95 0.55
CA ARG A 24 15.06 -20.07 -0.45
C ARG A 24 14.12 -20.86 -1.36
N GLN A 25 14.51 -22.05 -1.80
CA GLN A 25 13.69 -22.83 -2.74
C GLN A 25 12.39 -23.29 -2.07
N THR A 26 12.47 -23.70 -0.81
CA THR A 26 11.32 -24.04 0.03
C THR A 26 10.36 -22.87 0.16
N ARG A 27 10.85 -21.65 0.42
CA ARG A 27 10.00 -20.45 0.47
C ARG A 27 9.33 -20.16 -0.87
N GLN A 28 10.06 -20.31 -1.97
CA GLN A 28 9.51 -20.09 -3.32
C GLN A 28 8.38 -21.07 -3.64
N ASN A 29 8.60 -22.38 -3.41
CA ASN A 29 7.59 -23.40 -3.61
C ASN A 29 6.35 -23.18 -2.71
N ALA A 30 6.57 -22.70 -1.48
CA ALA A 30 5.50 -22.34 -0.56
C ALA A 30 4.68 -21.14 -1.05
N LEU A 31 5.32 -20.13 -1.65
CA LEU A 31 4.62 -19.00 -2.28
C LEU A 31 3.78 -19.47 -3.46
N ASP A 32 4.29 -20.37 -4.31
CA ASP A 32 3.52 -20.92 -5.43
C ASP A 32 2.29 -21.71 -4.96
N SER A 33 2.47 -22.52 -3.91
CA SER A 33 1.36 -23.23 -3.24
C SER A 33 0.32 -22.27 -2.65
N LEU A 34 0.80 -21.16 -2.06
CA LEU A 34 -0.07 -20.13 -1.49
C LEU A 34 -0.93 -19.46 -2.56
N ARG A 35 -0.39 -19.19 -3.76
CA ARG A 35 -1.15 -18.58 -4.85
C ARG A 35 -2.38 -19.42 -5.21
N THR A 36 -2.19 -20.72 -5.39
CA THR A 36 -3.27 -21.68 -5.66
C THR A 36 -4.27 -21.76 -4.50
N TYR A 37 -3.78 -21.73 -3.26
CA TYR A 37 -4.64 -21.75 -2.09
C TYR A 37 -5.55 -20.51 -2.00
N LEU A 38 -5.00 -19.32 -2.20
CA LEU A 38 -5.73 -18.05 -2.12
C LEU A 38 -6.78 -17.88 -3.22
N SER A 39 -6.51 -18.38 -4.43
CA SER A 39 -7.46 -18.28 -5.55
C SER A 39 -8.66 -19.22 -5.38
N GLY A 40 -8.46 -20.40 -4.79
CA GLY A 40 -9.50 -21.42 -4.62
C GLY A 40 -10.36 -21.26 -3.36
N ARG A 41 -9.82 -20.62 -2.30
CA ARG A 41 -10.50 -20.56 -1.00
C ARG A 41 -11.52 -19.43 -0.93
N ARG A 42 -12.79 -19.75 -0.71
CA ARG A 42 -13.90 -18.78 -0.62
C ARG A 42 -14.11 -18.16 0.77
N SER A 43 -13.60 -18.80 1.81
CA SER A 43 -13.73 -18.30 3.19
C SER A 43 -12.44 -18.59 3.94
N LEU A 44 -11.84 -17.52 4.44
CA LEU A 44 -10.67 -17.54 5.32
C LEU A 44 -11.00 -16.70 6.56
N PRO A 45 -10.87 -17.27 7.77
CA PRO A 45 -11.07 -16.49 8.98
C PRO A 45 -9.94 -15.47 9.15
N GLU A 46 -10.22 -14.39 9.87
CA GLU A 46 -9.27 -13.29 10.06
C GLU A 46 -7.97 -13.74 10.73
N ASP A 47 -8.05 -14.62 11.73
CA ASP A 47 -6.87 -15.15 12.43
C ASP A 47 -5.94 -15.93 11.47
N ALA A 48 -6.53 -16.64 10.50
CA ALA A 48 -5.78 -17.32 9.46
C ALA A 48 -5.03 -16.31 8.56
N LEU A 49 -5.73 -15.27 8.11
CA LEU A 49 -5.12 -14.22 7.28
C LEU A 49 -3.97 -13.51 8.03
N LEU A 50 -4.13 -13.23 9.32
CA LEU A 50 -3.07 -12.64 10.15
C LEU A 50 -1.87 -13.57 10.35
N LYS A 51 -2.11 -14.87 10.58
CA LYS A 51 -1.03 -15.89 10.64
C LYS A 51 -0.27 -15.97 9.32
N LEU A 52 -1.00 -15.94 8.21
CA LEU A 52 -0.41 -15.98 6.88
C LEU A 52 0.44 -14.73 6.61
N HIS A 53 -0.07 -13.52 6.87
CA HIS A 53 0.70 -12.30 6.67
C HIS A 53 1.92 -12.23 7.60
N THR A 54 1.84 -12.80 8.80
CA THR A 54 3.01 -12.96 9.68
C THR A 54 4.07 -13.85 9.03
N ALA A 55 3.68 -14.96 8.41
CA ALA A 55 4.62 -15.81 7.68
C ALA A 55 5.23 -15.10 6.46
N LEU A 56 4.43 -14.34 5.69
CA LEU A 56 4.91 -13.54 4.56
C LEU A 56 5.86 -12.42 4.97
N PHE A 57 5.61 -11.79 6.13
CA PHE A 57 6.53 -10.83 6.73
C PHE A 57 7.90 -11.48 6.96
N TYR A 58 7.94 -12.71 7.53
CA TYR A 58 9.19 -13.44 7.70
C TYR A 58 9.81 -13.93 6.39
N THR A 59 9.01 -14.25 5.36
CA THR A 59 9.54 -14.51 4.01
C THR A 59 10.33 -13.31 3.49
N MET A 60 9.81 -12.10 3.67
CA MET A 60 10.50 -10.86 3.32
C MET A 60 11.73 -10.63 4.23
N TRP A 61 11.57 -10.86 5.54
CA TRP A 61 12.63 -10.72 6.53
C TRP A 61 13.87 -11.55 6.20
N LEU A 62 13.69 -12.81 5.77
CA LEU A 62 14.75 -13.76 5.43
C LEU A 62 15.34 -13.57 4.02
N THR A 63 14.88 -12.56 3.28
CA THR A 63 15.36 -12.27 1.92
C THR A 63 16.37 -11.13 1.98
N ASP A 64 17.65 -11.45 1.77
CA ASP A 64 18.76 -10.51 2.01
C ASP A 64 19.41 -9.95 0.73
N ARG A 65 19.17 -10.59 -0.42
CA ARG A 65 19.74 -10.14 -1.69
C ARG A 65 18.84 -9.07 -2.34
N PRO A 66 19.38 -7.94 -2.85
CA PRO A 66 18.57 -6.83 -3.37
C PRO A 66 17.59 -7.21 -4.48
N LEU A 67 18.03 -7.91 -5.53
CA LEU A 67 17.16 -8.32 -6.63
C LEU A 67 16.03 -9.26 -6.17
N PRO A 68 16.31 -10.32 -5.37
CA PRO A 68 15.26 -11.10 -4.72
C PRO A 68 14.30 -10.31 -3.84
N GLN A 69 14.76 -9.29 -3.10
CA GLN A 69 13.86 -8.44 -2.30
C GLN A 69 12.87 -7.70 -3.19
N GLN A 70 13.34 -7.10 -4.29
CA GLN A 70 12.47 -6.40 -5.24
C GLN A 70 11.44 -7.34 -5.89
N SER A 71 11.90 -8.50 -6.36
CA SER A 71 11.03 -9.52 -6.97
C SER A 71 10.00 -10.06 -5.97
N LEU A 72 10.41 -10.29 -4.72
CA LEU A 72 9.52 -10.75 -3.66
C LEU A 72 8.51 -9.67 -3.30
N ALA A 73 8.91 -8.41 -3.14
CA ALA A 73 7.99 -7.31 -2.83
C ALA A 73 6.88 -7.18 -3.88
N SER A 74 7.23 -7.24 -5.17
CA SER A 74 6.25 -7.26 -6.26
C SER A 74 5.36 -8.51 -6.22
N SER A 75 5.96 -9.69 -5.94
CA SER A 75 5.21 -10.95 -5.82
C SER A 75 4.19 -10.95 -4.69
N LEU A 76 4.54 -10.38 -3.53
CA LEU A 76 3.67 -10.29 -2.37
C LEU A 76 2.54 -9.28 -2.61
N ALA A 77 2.85 -8.11 -3.18
CA ALA A 77 1.84 -7.10 -3.50
C ALA A 77 0.85 -7.52 -4.60
N ALA A 78 1.19 -8.52 -5.42
CA ALA A 78 0.28 -9.11 -6.38
C ALA A 78 -0.73 -10.11 -5.75
N LEU A 79 -0.49 -10.57 -4.52
CA LEU A 79 -1.34 -11.58 -3.85
C LEU A 79 -2.80 -11.15 -3.69
N PRO A 80 -3.14 -9.88 -3.33
CA PRO A 80 -4.54 -9.46 -3.24
C PRO A 80 -5.34 -9.65 -4.54
N ALA A 81 -4.71 -9.45 -5.70
CA ALA A 81 -5.39 -9.60 -7.00
C ALA A 81 -5.79 -11.06 -7.28
N ILE A 82 -4.93 -12.02 -6.91
CA ILE A 82 -5.21 -13.45 -7.09
C ILE A 82 -6.10 -14.05 -5.99
N THR A 83 -6.17 -13.40 -4.83
CA THR A 83 -7.04 -13.83 -3.72
C THR A 83 -8.49 -13.79 -4.16
N HIS A 84 -9.23 -14.86 -3.85
CA HIS A 84 -10.65 -14.94 -4.14
C HIS A 84 -11.39 -13.71 -3.60
N LYS A 85 -12.31 -13.14 -4.40
CA LYS A 85 -12.97 -11.86 -4.14
C LYS A 85 -13.53 -11.68 -2.72
N SER A 86 -14.09 -12.74 -2.14
CA SER A 86 -14.68 -12.71 -0.79
C SER A 86 -13.66 -12.52 0.34
N ASN A 87 -12.38 -12.80 0.09
CA ASN A 87 -11.31 -12.69 1.09
C ASN A 87 -10.35 -11.53 0.77
N ARG A 88 -10.42 -10.92 -0.42
CA ARG A 88 -9.44 -9.94 -0.91
C ARG A 88 -9.24 -8.77 0.04
N ILE A 89 -10.34 -8.21 0.55
CA ILE A 89 -10.32 -7.07 1.47
C ILE A 89 -9.77 -7.46 2.83
N ALA A 90 -10.27 -8.55 3.42
CA ALA A 90 -9.76 -9.05 4.69
C ALA A 90 -8.26 -9.43 4.60
N PHE A 91 -7.82 -10.00 3.48
CA PHE A 91 -6.41 -10.29 3.21
C PHE A 91 -5.58 -9.01 3.19
N THR A 92 -6.01 -8.00 2.44
CA THR A 92 -5.29 -6.71 2.36
C THR A 92 -5.28 -5.98 3.71
N ALA A 93 -6.38 -6.00 4.46
CA ALA A 93 -6.43 -5.45 5.81
C ALA A 93 -5.46 -6.18 6.75
N ALA A 94 -5.39 -7.51 6.68
CA ALA A 94 -4.45 -8.31 7.48
C ALA A 94 -2.97 -8.00 7.17
N PHE A 95 -2.63 -7.64 5.93
CA PHE A 95 -1.31 -7.08 5.60
C PHE A 95 -1.03 -5.81 6.40
N TRP A 96 -1.94 -4.84 6.37
CA TRP A 96 -1.77 -3.57 7.07
C TRP A 96 -1.69 -3.73 8.58
N THR A 97 -2.54 -4.58 9.16
CA THR A 97 -2.49 -4.94 10.59
C THR A 97 -1.15 -5.59 10.96
N THR A 98 -0.65 -6.50 10.13
CA THR A 98 0.64 -7.16 10.38
C THR A 98 1.79 -6.17 10.27
N MET A 99 1.81 -5.34 9.23
CA MET A 99 2.86 -4.33 9.04
C MET A 99 2.87 -3.32 10.19
N ALA A 100 1.71 -2.84 10.64
CA ALA A 100 1.60 -1.93 11.77
C ALA A 100 2.17 -2.55 13.07
N ARG A 101 1.85 -3.81 13.34
CA ARG A 101 2.35 -4.55 14.51
C ARG A 101 3.86 -4.74 14.49
N GLU A 102 4.42 -5.04 13.32
CA GLU A 102 5.85 -5.38 13.20
C GLU A 102 6.75 -4.16 12.92
N TRP A 103 6.19 -3.02 12.51
CA TRP A 103 6.94 -1.88 11.97
C TRP A 103 8.10 -1.42 12.87
N THR A 104 7.84 -1.27 14.18
CA THR A 104 8.83 -0.78 15.16
C THR A 104 9.91 -1.81 15.50
N ARG A 105 9.70 -3.08 15.13
CA ARG A 105 10.67 -4.18 15.34
C ARG A 105 11.65 -4.32 14.17
N ILE A 106 11.41 -3.64 13.06
CA ILE A 106 12.28 -3.65 11.89
C ILE A 106 13.50 -2.79 12.20
N ASP A 107 14.68 -3.39 12.22
CA ASP A 107 15.92 -2.65 12.35
C ASP A 107 16.28 -1.89 11.07
N VAL A 108 17.16 -0.90 11.21
CA VAL A 108 17.53 0.03 10.13
C VAL A 108 18.06 -0.71 8.90
N LEU A 109 18.82 -1.80 9.06
CA LEU A 109 19.40 -2.56 7.94
C LEU A 109 18.34 -3.32 7.12
N ARG A 110 17.16 -3.55 7.70
CA ARG A 110 16.04 -4.23 7.04
C ARG A 110 14.95 -3.27 6.57
N MET A 111 14.96 -2.03 7.03
CA MET A 111 13.86 -1.09 6.77
C MET A 111 13.58 -0.88 5.28
N GLU A 112 14.62 -0.70 4.45
CA GLU A 112 14.47 -0.39 3.02
C GLU A 112 13.55 -1.36 2.28
N LYS A 113 13.70 -2.67 2.54
CA LYS A 113 12.91 -3.69 1.84
C LYS A 113 11.45 -3.71 2.29
N PHE A 114 11.18 -3.33 3.54
CA PHE A 114 9.82 -3.19 4.05
C PHE A 114 9.16 -1.88 3.60
N LEU A 115 9.91 -0.79 3.46
CA LEU A 115 9.44 0.43 2.78
C LEU A 115 9.06 0.10 1.34
N LEU A 116 9.90 -0.65 0.62
CA LEU A 116 9.59 -1.10 -0.74
C LEU A 116 8.32 -1.96 -0.78
N LEU A 117 8.17 -2.93 0.13
CA LEU A 117 6.99 -3.77 0.23
C LEU A 117 5.72 -2.94 0.46
N THR A 118 5.75 -2.00 1.39
CA THR A 118 4.63 -1.08 1.66
C THR A 118 4.28 -0.26 0.42
N ARG A 119 5.29 0.30 -0.27
CA ARG A 119 5.09 1.05 -1.52
C ARG A 119 4.41 0.18 -2.58
N ARG A 120 4.83 -1.09 -2.73
CA ARG A 120 4.21 -2.03 -3.67
C ARG A 120 2.76 -2.35 -3.33
N TYR A 121 2.41 -2.44 -2.04
CA TYR A 121 1.01 -2.63 -1.63
C TYR A 121 0.13 -1.40 -1.88
N VAL A 122 0.65 -0.18 -1.66
CA VAL A 122 -0.05 1.06 -2.04
C VAL A 122 -0.27 1.09 -3.57
N GLY A 123 0.79 0.86 -4.35
CA GLY A 123 0.69 0.82 -5.81
C GLY A 123 -0.26 -0.26 -6.32
N ALA A 124 -0.29 -1.44 -5.69
CA ALA A 124 -1.21 -2.52 -6.04
C ALA A 124 -2.69 -2.15 -5.77
N ALA A 125 -2.98 -1.38 -4.73
CA ALA A 125 -4.33 -0.89 -4.45
C ALA A 125 -4.81 0.07 -5.56
N PHE A 126 -3.96 1.00 -5.99
CA PHE A 126 -4.29 1.92 -7.08
C PHE A 126 -4.33 1.23 -8.45
N ALA A 127 -3.43 0.26 -8.71
CA ALA A 127 -3.48 -0.55 -9.91
C ALA A 127 -4.80 -1.33 -10.00
N GLN A 128 -5.31 -1.89 -8.90
CA GLN A 128 -6.63 -2.54 -8.88
C GLN A 128 -7.77 -1.57 -9.19
N CYS A 129 -7.67 -0.31 -8.77
CA CYS A 129 -8.62 0.73 -9.14
C CYS A 129 -8.57 0.99 -10.65
N ALA A 130 -7.37 1.12 -11.21
CA ALA A 130 -7.16 1.31 -12.64
C ALA A 130 -7.67 0.13 -13.48
N ASP A 131 -7.34 -1.11 -13.10
CA ASP A 131 -7.82 -2.35 -13.74
C ASP A 131 -9.34 -2.49 -13.65
N GLY A 132 -9.94 -1.98 -12.56
CA GLY A 132 -11.38 -1.88 -12.38
C GLY A 132 -12.04 -0.78 -13.22
N GLY A 133 -11.27 -0.01 -13.98
CA GLY A 133 -11.73 1.13 -14.76
C GLY A 133 -12.20 2.29 -13.90
N TRP A 134 -11.59 2.49 -12.73
CA TRP A 134 -11.94 3.54 -11.76
C TRP A 134 -13.41 3.54 -11.34
N LYS A 135 -14.03 2.35 -11.26
CA LYS A 135 -15.41 2.22 -10.77
C LYS A 135 -15.50 2.56 -9.29
N ALA A 136 -16.49 3.37 -8.90
CA ALA A 136 -16.72 3.84 -7.53
C ALA A 136 -16.62 2.73 -6.49
N GLY A 137 -17.36 1.63 -6.66
CA GLY A 137 -17.32 0.53 -5.69
C GLY A 137 -15.94 -0.11 -5.48
N VAL A 138 -15.10 -0.19 -6.52
CA VAL A 138 -13.73 -0.72 -6.37
C VAL A 138 -12.85 0.29 -5.65
N VAL A 139 -12.94 1.57 -6.04
CA VAL A 139 -12.12 2.64 -5.42
C VAL A 139 -12.48 2.82 -3.95
N GLU A 140 -13.76 2.92 -3.62
CA GLU A 140 -14.25 3.07 -2.26
C GLU A 140 -13.80 1.92 -1.37
N GLU A 141 -13.86 0.68 -1.87
CA GLU A 141 -13.43 -0.50 -1.13
C GLU A 141 -11.93 -0.45 -0.80
N GLN A 142 -11.08 -0.06 -1.78
CA GLN A 142 -9.64 0.08 -1.57
C GLN A 142 -9.31 1.26 -0.64
N MET A 143 -9.96 2.41 -0.83
CA MET A 143 -9.72 3.60 -0.01
C MET A 143 -10.17 3.38 1.43
N LYS A 144 -11.25 2.61 1.64
CA LYS A 144 -11.69 2.18 2.97
C LYS A 144 -10.60 1.37 3.67
N VAL A 145 -9.98 0.39 3.01
CA VAL A 145 -8.88 -0.40 3.59
C VAL A 145 -7.69 0.47 3.98
N LEU A 146 -7.29 1.42 3.14
CA LEU A 146 -6.19 2.33 3.44
C LEU A 146 -6.52 3.30 4.58
N ARG A 147 -7.77 3.79 4.63
CA ARG A 147 -8.27 4.69 5.67
C ARG A 147 -8.38 3.98 7.03
N GLU A 148 -8.90 2.76 7.08
CA GLU A 148 -9.10 2.00 8.33
C GLU A 148 -7.83 1.26 8.78
N GLY A 149 -6.85 1.08 7.89
CA GLY A 149 -5.57 0.45 8.17
C GLY A 149 -4.47 1.48 8.44
N PRO A 150 -3.53 1.70 7.49
CA PRO A 150 -2.34 2.52 7.72
C PRO A 150 -2.63 3.99 7.99
N LEU A 151 -3.80 4.52 7.59
CA LEU A 151 -4.13 5.94 7.71
C LEU A 151 -5.24 6.23 8.74
N GLU A 152 -5.61 5.28 9.60
CA GLU A 152 -6.67 5.47 10.60
C GLU A 152 -6.22 6.53 11.64
N PRO A 153 -6.81 7.74 11.71
CA PRO A 153 -6.19 8.87 12.42
C PRO A 153 -5.89 8.64 13.90
N THR A 154 -6.73 7.85 14.57
CA THR A 154 -6.69 7.70 16.03
C THR A 154 -6.11 6.35 16.48
N ALA A 155 -5.77 5.45 15.55
CA ALA A 155 -5.21 4.15 15.88
C ALA A 155 -3.80 4.29 16.50
N THR A 156 -3.72 4.01 17.81
CA THR A 156 -2.46 3.93 18.57
C THR A 156 -1.59 2.76 18.13
N GLY A 157 -2.20 1.71 17.58
CA GLY A 157 -1.51 0.53 17.05
C GLY A 157 -0.82 0.74 15.70
N VAL A 158 -0.95 1.92 15.07
CA VAL A 158 -0.33 2.24 13.77
C VAL A 158 0.81 3.24 13.96
N PRO A 159 2.08 2.80 13.84
CA PRO A 159 3.24 3.66 14.06
C PRO A 159 3.33 4.82 13.06
N ASN A 160 3.69 6.01 13.54
CA ASN A 160 3.80 7.19 12.67
C ASN A 160 4.82 7.01 11.53
N GLY A 161 5.90 6.24 11.74
CA GLY A 161 6.86 5.93 10.67
C GLY A 161 6.20 5.24 9.45
N MET A 162 5.21 4.40 9.70
CA MET A 162 4.42 3.75 8.65
C MET A 162 3.51 4.75 7.93
N ARG A 163 2.85 5.63 8.70
CA ARG A 163 2.00 6.70 8.14
C ARG A 163 2.80 7.61 7.22
N TYR A 164 3.95 8.09 7.68
CA TYR A 164 4.82 8.95 6.89
C TYR A 164 5.17 8.30 5.56
N HIS A 165 5.62 7.04 5.58
CA HIS A 165 5.98 6.35 4.37
C HIS A 165 4.80 6.15 3.40
N VAL A 166 3.61 5.82 3.91
CA VAL A 166 2.41 5.72 3.05
C VAL A 166 2.04 7.07 2.45
N ILE A 167 2.16 8.16 3.21
CA ILE A 167 1.92 9.53 2.71
C ILE A 167 2.97 9.88 1.64
N ASP A 168 4.25 9.62 1.90
CA ASP A 168 5.38 9.93 1.01
C ASP A 168 5.22 9.31 -0.37
N VAL A 169 4.69 8.08 -0.44
CA VAL A 169 4.54 7.36 -1.73
C VAL A 169 3.16 7.53 -2.36
N TRP A 170 2.22 8.24 -1.72
CA TRP A 170 0.83 8.26 -2.16
C TRP A 170 0.66 8.86 -3.56
N VAL A 171 1.17 10.08 -3.76
CA VAL A 171 1.06 10.80 -5.03
C VAL A 171 1.86 10.11 -6.13
N ASP A 172 3.08 9.63 -5.82
CA ASP A 172 3.90 8.84 -6.73
C ASP A 172 3.17 7.61 -7.28
N GLU A 173 2.50 6.86 -6.40
CA GLU A 173 1.82 5.63 -6.81
C GLU A 173 0.46 5.92 -7.47
N LEU A 174 -0.20 7.04 -7.15
CA LEU A 174 -1.36 7.54 -7.92
C LEU A 174 -0.94 7.90 -9.35
N GLU A 175 0.13 8.67 -9.51
CA GLU A 175 0.69 9.05 -10.81
C GLU A 175 1.05 7.80 -11.62
N ARG A 176 1.77 6.85 -11.00
CA ARG A 176 2.12 5.57 -11.62
C ARG A 176 0.91 4.80 -12.11
N ALA A 177 -0.21 4.84 -11.38
CA ALA A 177 -1.45 4.16 -11.77
C ALA A 177 -2.23 4.91 -12.87
N GLY A 178 -1.75 6.07 -13.34
CA GLY A 178 -2.45 6.92 -14.30
C GLY A 178 -3.60 7.71 -13.67
N ALA A 179 -3.59 7.85 -12.34
CA ALA A 179 -4.64 8.52 -11.59
C ALA A 179 -4.56 10.05 -11.64
N LEU A 180 -3.61 10.67 -12.35
CA LEU A 180 -3.51 12.13 -12.43
C LEU A 180 -3.82 12.67 -13.84
N GLY A 181 -4.05 11.80 -14.82
CA GLY A 181 -4.34 12.20 -16.20
C GLY A 181 -5.77 12.74 -16.42
N GLU A 182 -5.93 13.59 -17.43
CA GLU A 182 -7.12 14.40 -17.75
C GLU A 182 -8.39 13.61 -18.18
N LYS A 183 -8.32 12.29 -18.32
CA LYS A 183 -9.43 11.48 -18.88
C LYS A 183 -9.79 10.27 -18.01
N ARG A 184 -10.28 10.51 -16.79
CA ARG A 184 -10.90 9.46 -15.98
C ARG A 184 -12.42 9.52 -16.10
N LYS A 185 -13.05 8.35 -16.23
CA LYS A 185 -14.50 8.18 -16.13
C LYS A 185 -14.78 7.43 -14.83
N GLY A 186 -15.65 7.95 -13.98
CA GLY A 186 -16.24 7.18 -12.87
C GLY A 186 -16.01 7.73 -11.47
N VAL A 187 -14.75 8.03 -11.08
CA VAL A 187 -14.41 8.46 -9.72
C VAL A 187 -13.57 9.73 -9.74
N GLU A 188 -13.97 10.67 -8.89
CA GLU A 188 -13.28 11.94 -8.66
C GLU A 188 -11.98 11.73 -7.87
N LEU A 189 -10.97 12.55 -8.17
CA LEU A 189 -9.70 12.54 -7.45
C LEU A 189 -9.88 12.77 -5.94
N GLU A 190 -10.90 13.53 -5.54
CA GLU A 190 -11.25 13.78 -4.13
C GLU A 190 -11.44 12.47 -3.35
N VAL A 191 -12.06 11.45 -3.95
CA VAL A 191 -12.28 10.15 -3.28
C VAL A 191 -10.94 9.45 -2.99
N LEU A 192 -9.99 9.55 -3.92
CA LEU A 192 -8.64 8.98 -3.80
C LEU A 192 -7.78 9.76 -2.80
N LEU A 193 -8.04 11.05 -2.60
CA LEU A 193 -7.31 11.88 -1.64
C LEU A 193 -7.94 11.88 -0.25
N LYS A 194 -9.20 11.39 -0.13
CA LYS A 194 -9.96 11.41 1.12
C LYS A 194 -9.24 10.83 2.33
N PRO A 195 -8.51 9.70 2.23
CA PRO A 195 -7.75 9.18 3.38
C PRO A 195 -6.71 10.17 3.91
N LEU A 196 -6.02 10.90 3.02
CA LEU A 196 -5.04 11.92 3.41
C LEU A 196 -5.73 13.15 4.02
N GLU A 197 -6.85 13.60 3.46
CA GLU A 197 -7.61 14.73 4.02
C GLU A 197 -8.10 14.47 5.45
N VAL A 198 -8.67 13.29 5.67
CA VAL A 198 -9.15 12.86 6.99
C VAL A 198 -7.98 12.82 7.96
N LEU A 199 -6.85 12.21 7.57
CA LEU A 199 -5.66 12.15 8.42
C LEU A 199 -5.06 13.55 8.68
N ALA A 200 -5.08 14.45 7.71
CA ALA A 200 -4.62 15.83 7.83
C ALA A 200 -5.43 16.64 8.86
N LYS A 201 -6.71 16.32 9.01
CA LYS A 201 -7.64 16.99 9.94
C LYS A 201 -7.64 16.36 11.33
N GLU A 202 -7.67 15.03 11.38
CA GLU A 202 -8.04 14.29 12.59
C GLU A 202 -6.84 13.67 13.32
N SER A 203 -5.67 13.56 12.70
CA SER A 203 -4.51 12.97 13.37
C SER A 203 -4.15 13.76 14.64
N PRO A 204 -3.93 13.12 15.80
CA PRO A 204 -3.47 13.80 17.00
C PRO A 204 -2.03 14.33 16.83
N THR A 205 -1.26 13.76 15.90
CA THR A 205 0.15 14.10 15.69
C THR A 205 0.30 15.24 14.68
N LYS A 206 0.84 16.39 15.12
CA LYS A 206 1.02 17.59 14.28
C LYS A 206 1.89 17.33 13.03
N SER A 207 2.98 16.59 13.17
CA SER A 207 3.86 16.27 12.05
C SER A 207 3.18 15.38 11.00
N VAL A 208 2.33 14.43 11.41
CA VAL A 208 1.50 13.64 10.48
C VAL A 208 0.54 14.56 9.71
N ARG A 209 -0.17 15.46 10.41
CA ARG A 209 -1.05 16.43 9.74
C ARG A 209 -0.30 17.31 8.74
N THR A 210 0.90 17.76 9.11
CA THR A 210 1.75 18.60 8.24
C THR A 210 2.14 17.84 6.99
N LYS A 211 2.58 16.59 7.15
CA LYS A 211 2.98 15.73 6.04
C LYS A 211 1.84 15.43 5.06
N CYS A 212 0.62 15.19 5.57
CA CYS A 212 -0.54 15.05 4.70
C CYS A 212 -0.83 16.33 3.91
N LYS A 213 -0.71 17.51 4.53
CA LYS A 213 -0.90 18.79 3.83
C LYS A 213 0.13 19.01 2.73
N GLU A 214 1.39 18.64 2.98
CA GLU A 214 2.44 18.67 1.95
C GLU A 214 2.08 17.76 0.77
N ALA A 215 1.66 16.51 1.03
CA ALA A 215 1.25 15.60 -0.04
C ALA A 215 0.00 16.06 -0.79
N LEU A 216 -0.96 16.69 -0.11
CA LEU A 216 -2.16 17.27 -0.73
C LEU A 216 -1.87 18.55 -1.52
N ALA A 217 -0.72 19.19 -1.29
CA ALA A 217 -0.23 20.36 -2.01
C ALA A 217 0.81 20.02 -3.09
N ASP A 218 1.00 18.73 -3.40
CA ASP A 218 1.91 18.28 -4.44
C ASP A 218 1.49 18.86 -5.80
N GLU A 219 2.43 19.49 -6.51
CA GLU A 219 2.22 20.22 -7.77
C GLU A 219 1.70 19.33 -8.90
N ARG A 220 1.89 18.01 -8.81
CA ARG A 220 1.36 17.04 -9.78
C ARG A 220 -0.14 16.82 -9.64
N LEU A 221 -0.75 17.21 -8.52
CA LEU A 221 -2.19 17.10 -8.34
C LEU A 221 -2.90 18.23 -9.11
N PRO A 222 -3.93 17.93 -9.92
CA PRO A 222 -4.72 18.93 -10.63
C PRO A 222 -5.20 20.06 -9.72
N GLY A 223 -4.94 21.32 -10.11
CA GLY A 223 -5.28 22.52 -9.34
C GLY A 223 -4.19 23.03 -8.39
N ASN A 224 -3.05 22.33 -8.28
CA ASN A 224 -1.87 22.79 -7.56
C ASN A 224 -0.75 23.27 -8.50
N GLU A 225 -1.05 23.51 -9.78
CA GLU A 225 -0.03 23.96 -10.73
C GLU A 225 0.58 25.28 -10.25
N LYS A 226 1.91 25.36 -10.17
CA LYS A 226 2.58 26.64 -9.98
C LYS A 226 2.48 27.41 -11.29
N GLU A 227 2.05 28.67 -11.22
CA GLU A 227 2.26 29.60 -12.33
C GLU A 227 3.77 29.67 -12.59
N ASP A 228 4.19 29.30 -13.80
CA ASP A 228 5.55 29.57 -14.25
C ASP A 228 5.73 31.09 -14.20
N VAL A 229 6.46 31.57 -13.20
CA VAL A 229 6.93 32.95 -13.18
C VAL A 229 7.95 33.06 -14.30
N VAL A 230 7.47 33.43 -15.49
CA VAL A 230 8.33 33.89 -16.59
C VAL A 230 9.03 35.13 -16.05
N MET A 231 10.29 35.00 -15.63
CA MET A 231 11.11 36.17 -15.39
C MET A 231 11.34 36.81 -16.76
N GLU A 232 10.58 37.86 -17.06
CA GLU A 232 10.95 38.79 -18.12
C GLU A 232 12.36 39.27 -17.80
N GLU A 233 13.32 38.94 -18.67
CA GLU A 233 14.65 39.52 -18.62
C GLU A 233 14.46 41.03 -18.81
N ASP A 234 14.57 41.77 -17.71
CA ASP A 234 14.55 43.23 -17.71
C ASP A 234 15.63 43.73 -18.69
N GLU A 235 15.20 44.19 -19.87
CA GLU A 235 16.02 44.95 -20.82
C GLU A 235 16.47 46.26 -20.16
N GLY A 236 17.55 46.18 -19.38
CA GLY A 236 17.98 47.27 -18.51
C GLY A 236 19.46 47.59 -18.60
N TRP A 237 19.95 48.09 -19.74
CA TRP A 237 21.04 49.10 -19.72
C TRP A 237 21.13 49.92 -21.01
N GLY A 238 20.30 50.96 -21.11
CA GLY A 238 20.54 52.10 -22.02
C GLY A 238 21.60 53.01 -21.41
N GLY A 239 22.85 52.84 -21.82
CA GLY A 239 23.96 53.66 -21.37
C GLY A 239 23.75 55.15 -21.69
N PHE A 240 24.05 56.01 -20.72
CA PHE A 240 24.04 57.46 -20.93
C PHE A 240 25.23 57.87 -21.81
N ALA A 241 24.93 58.69 -22.82
CA ALA A 241 25.90 59.45 -23.58
C ALA A 241 26.21 60.78 -22.87
N GLU A 242 27.49 61.18 -22.99
CA GLU A 242 28.20 62.41 -22.56
C GLU A 242 28.60 62.54 -21.08
#